data_AF-A0A951QSB0-F1
#
_entry.id   AF-A0A951QSB0-F1
#
_cell.length_a   1.000
_cell.length_b   1.000
_cell.length_c   1.000
_cell.angle_alpha   90.00
_cell.angle_beta   90.00
_cell.angle_gamma   90.00
#
_symmetry.space_group_name_H-M   'P 1'
#
loop_
_entity.id
_entity.type
_entity.pdbx_description
1 polymer ?
#
loop_
_entity_poly.entity_id
_entity_poly.type
_entity_poly.pdbx_seq_one_letter_code
_entity_poly.pdbx_strand_id
1 'polypeptide(L)'
;MNPNNLPVEHQNVPVNHRGLHDFLYSSEDEHTATVETVATTLVNNGTDIIPFEAWHTLAENAKIAGVYAVLDAERGTQYIGYSRNVKISLNGHLAENGSQKCAFVRVQTFNFPKRQEMEDLRDAWIQELESIPPGNGAEGKMWAGTVAQAAEKAMSDAERHAYEEKKLKLRKAMADTTMQKESEGMDTSELERQHKLEAAVANDDWSAVINAQTQETK
;
A
#
# COMPACT_ATOMS: atom_id res chain seq x y z
N MET A 1 -4.36 -32.96 26.50
CA MET A 1 -3.18 -32.20 26.08
C MET A 1 -2.60 -32.89 24.84
N ASN A 2 -2.60 -32.24 23.68
CA ASN A 2 -2.03 -32.79 22.44
C ASN A 2 -0.51 -32.57 22.41
N PRO A 3 0.30 -33.63 22.22
CA PRO A 3 1.74 -33.51 22.03
C PRO A 3 2.05 -33.47 20.53
N ASN A 4 2.10 -32.28 19.93
CA ASN A 4 2.74 -32.11 18.62
C ASN A 4 2.97 -30.62 18.31
N ASN A 5 3.91 -30.03 19.03
CA ASN A 5 4.54 -28.79 18.59
C ASN A 5 6.03 -28.87 18.89
N LEU A 6 6.72 -29.73 18.15
CA LEU A 6 8.17 -29.69 18.04
C LEU A 6 8.51 -28.78 16.86
N PRO A 7 9.46 -27.84 17.02
CA PRO A 7 9.98 -27.08 15.89
C PRO A 7 10.58 -28.05 14.87
N VAL A 8 10.25 -27.86 13.59
CA VAL A 8 10.82 -28.65 12.50
C VAL A 8 12.30 -28.28 12.39
N GLU A 9 13.18 -29.09 12.97
CA GLU A 9 14.62 -28.96 12.78
C GLU A 9 14.95 -29.08 11.28
N HIS A 10 15.86 -28.22 10.80
CA HIS A 10 16.26 -27.99 9.40
C HIS A 10 16.86 -29.20 8.64
N GLN A 11 16.66 -30.43 9.12
CA GLN A 11 17.35 -31.63 8.62
C GLN A 11 16.63 -32.42 7.53
N ASN A 12 15.47 -31.99 7.03
CA ASN A 12 14.74 -32.73 5.98
C ASN A 12 14.28 -31.88 4.78
N VAL A 13 15.09 -30.90 4.36
CA VAL A 13 14.83 -30.16 3.10
C VAL A 13 15.58 -30.82 1.94
N PRO A 14 14.89 -31.27 0.86
CA PRO A 14 15.53 -31.80 -0.34
C PRO A 14 16.54 -30.81 -0.94
N VAL A 15 17.66 -31.31 -1.49
CA VAL A 15 18.81 -30.52 -1.93
C VAL A 15 18.44 -29.38 -2.90
N ASN A 16 17.43 -29.60 -3.76
CA ASN A 16 16.93 -28.60 -4.71
C ASN A 16 16.17 -27.42 -4.08
N HIS A 17 15.71 -27.53 -2.84
CA HIS A 17 14.97 -26.48 -2.14
C HIS A 17 15.78 -25.81 -1.03
N ARG A 18 17.02 -26.27 -0.82
CA ARG A 18 17.92 -25.71 0.18
C ARG A 18 18.29 -24.26 -0.13
N GLY A 19 18.44 -23.89 -1.40
CA GLY A 19 18.77 -22.51 -1.80
C GLY A 19 17.69 -21.48 -1.48
N LEU A 20 16.41 -21.84 -1.70
CA LEU A 20 15.29 -20.94 -1.34
C LEU A 20 15.08 -20.89 0.17
N HIS A 21 15.30 -22.02 0.86
CA HIS A 21 15.16 -22.09 2.30
C HIS A 21 16.28 -21.34 3.03
N ASP A 22 17.54 -21.47 2.61
CA ASP A 22 18.67 -20.65 3.09
C ASP A 22 18.41 -19.16 2.81
N PHE A 23 17.86 -18.81 1.66
CA PHE A 23 17.52 -17.42 1.36
C PHE A 23 16.45 -16.86 2.32
N LEU A 24 15.47 -17.66 2.73
CA LEU A 24 14.38 -17.24 3.61
C LEU A 24 14.71 -17.33 5.10
N TYR A 25 15.70 -18.15 5.49
CA TYR A 25 15.96 -18.50 6.88
C TYR A 25 17.44 -18.47 7.32
N SER A 26 18.43 -18.29 6.43
CA SER A 26 19.86 -18.18 6.81
C SER A 26 20.30 -16.76 7.18
N SER A 27 19.37 -15.82 7.35
CA SER A 27 19.65 -14.56 8.04
C SER A 27 19.39 -14.72 9.53
N GLU A 28 20.21 -15.53 10.21
CA GLU A 28 20.42 -15.39 11.65
C GLU A 28 21.20 -14.11 11.97
N ASP A 29 20.88 -12.96 11.35
CA ASP A 29 21.36 -11.63 11.79
C ASP A 29 20.70 -10.44 11.06
N GLU A 30 19.37 -10.34 10.98
CA GLU A 30 18.70 -9.04 10.68
C GLU A 30 17.46 -8.76 11.56
N HIS A 31 17.39 -9.45 12.71
CA HIS A 31 16.63 -8.94 13.86
C HIS A 31 17.57 -8.40 14.94
N THR A 32 18.74 -7.89 14.55
CA THR A 32 19.38 -6.86 15.34
C THR A 32 18.54 -5.60 15.15
N ALA A 33 17.47 -5.51 15.94
CA ALA A 33 16.76 -4.29 16.26
C ALA A 33 17.79 -3.33 16.86
N THR A 34 18.57 -2.73 15.97
CA THR A 34 19.53 -1.70 16.27
C THR A 34 18.68 -0.49 16.58
N VAL A 35 18.22 -0.43 17.83
CA VAL A 35 18.18 0.77 18.67
C VAL A 35 18.11 2.08 17.88
N GLU A 36 17.10 2.23 17.02
CA GLU A 36 16.58 3.53 16.57
C GLU A 36 15.60 4.09 17.62
N THR A 37 15.70 3.60 18.86
CA THR A 37 14.95 4.04 20.03
C THR A 37 15.43 5.38 20.60
N VAL A 38 16.28 6.14 19.88
CA VAL A 38 16.82 7.42 20.38
C VAL A 38 16.40 8.64 19.53
N ALA A 39 15.79 8.45 18.34
CA ALA A 39 15.27 9.59 17.55
C ALA A 39 13.76 9.85 17.74
N THR A 40 13.04 9.00 18.48
CA THR A 40 11.57 9.04 18.57
C THR A 40 11.03 9.99 19.65
N THR A 41 11.89 10.61 20.47
CA THR A 41 11.44 11.41 21.62
C THR A 41 10.86 12.79 21.23
N LEU A 42 10.89 13.19 19.95
CA LEU A 42 10.62 14.58 19.59
C LEU A 42 9.67 14.86 18.43
N VAL A 43 8.79 13.93 18.01
CA VAL A 43 7.83 14.28 16.94
C VAL A 43 6.36 14.11 17.36
N ASN A 44 6.07 14.68 18.53
CA ASN A 44 4.76 15.15 19.02
C ASN A 44 3.87 14.12 19.77
N ASN A 45 3.56 14.49 21.02
CA ASN A 45 2.79 13.79 22.05
C ASN A 45 1.30 14.16 22.00
N GLY A 46 0.81 14.58 20.82
CA GLY A 46 -0.60 14.91 20.64
C GLY A 46 -1.08 16.05 21.51
N THR A 47 -0.21 16.95 21.99
CA THR A 47 -0.58 18.10 22.83
C THR A 47 0.03 19.38 22.29
N ASP A 48 1.26 19.29 21.76
CA ASP A 48 1.98 20.45 21.26
C ASP A 48 1.45 20.85 19.87
N ILE A 49 1.14 22.14 19.73
CA ILE A 49 0.81 22.75 18.45
C ILE A 49 2.05 23.49 17.96
N ILE A 50 2.65 23.01 16.88
CA ILE A 50 3.86 23.59 16.30
C ILE A 50 3.61 24.05 14.87
N PRO A 51 4.39 25.02 14.35
CA PRO A 51 4.29 25.44 12.95
C PRO A 51 4.50 24.25 12.01
N PHE A 52 3.75 24.23 10.90
CA PHE A 52 3.82 23.16 9.91
C PHE A 52 5.26 22.91 9.44
N GLU A 53 5.99 23.97 9.07
CA GLU A 53 7.38 23.88 8.60
C GLU A 53 8.32 23.27 9.65
N ALA A 54 8.15 23.66 10.92
CA ALA A 54 8.95 23.13 12.02
C ALA A 54 8.70 21.62 12.21
N TRP A 55 7.44 21.20 12.16
CA TRP A 55 7.09 19.78 12.21
C TRP A 55 7.65 19.02 11.00
N HIS A 56 7.56 19.62 9.81
CA HIS A 56 8.04 19.00 8.57
C HIS A 56 9.56 18.76 8.59
N THR A 57 10.34 19.71 9.14
CA THR A 57 11.78 19.54 9.37
C THR A 57 12.08 18.47 10.43
N LEU A 58 11.31 18.42 11.52
CA LEU A 58 11.50 17.42 12.58
C LEU A 58 11.18 15.99 12.12
N ALA A 59 10.18 15.83 11.26
CA ALA A 59 9.78 14.55 10.68
C ALA A 59 10.72 14.07 9.54
N GLU A 60 12.00 14.45 9.58
CA GLU A 60 12.97 14.21 8.51
C GLU A 60 13.00 12.73 8.08
N ASN A 61 12.62 12.48 6.82
CA ASN A 61 12.47 11.18 6.13
C ASN A 61 11.79 10.02 6.91
N ALA A 62 11.25 10.29 8.09
CA ALA A 62 10.66 9.29 8.95
C ALA A 62 9.23 8.96 8.49
N LYS A 63 8.93 7.67 8.39
CA LYS A 63 7.58 7.20 8.14
C LYS A 63 6.78 7.22 9.44
N ILE A 64 6.18 8.36 9.73
CA ILE A 64 5.42 8.57 10.97
C ILE A 64 3.96 8.17 10.75
N ALA A 65 3.47 7.23 11.57
CA ALA A 65 2.05 6.91 11.67
C ALA A 65 1.44 7.62 12.87
N GLY A 66 0.23 8.15 12.71
CA GLY A 66 -0.41 8.89 13.78
C GLY A 66 -1.71 9.59 13.42
N VAL A 67 -2.28 10.21 14.45
CA VAL A 67 -3.42 11.13 14.37
C VAL A 67 -2.87 12.54 14.32
N TYR A 68 -3.45 13.39 13.48
CA TYR A 68 -3.01 14.77 13.31
C TYR A 68 -4.19 15.72 13.19
N ALA A 69 -4.00 16.93 13.70
CA ALA A 69 -4.89 18.06 13.51
C ALA A 69 -4.15 19.14 12.72
N VAL A 70 -4.84 19.72 11.74
CA VAL A 70 -4.38 20.85 10.93
C VAL A 70 -5.11 22.10 11.42
N LEU A 71 -4.35 23.16 11.67
CA LEU A 71 -4.88 24.42 12.14
C LEU A 71 -4.46 25.57 11.22
N ASP A 72 -5.33 26.56 11.10
CA ASP A 72 -5.07 27.78 10.34
C ASP A 72 -4.15 28.76 11.11
N ALA A 73 -3.87 29.91 10.49
CA ALA A 73 -3.04 30.96 11.09
C ALA A 73 -3.60 31.54 12.41
N GLU A 74 -4.91 31.42 12.64
CA GLU A 74 -5.61 31.86 13.86
C GLU A 74 -5.65 30.77 14.95
N ARG A 75 -5.04 29.59 14.68
CA ARG A 75 -5.07 28.39 15.52
C ARG A 75 -6.47 27.77 15.62
N GLY A 76 -7.35 28.05 14.67
CA GLY A 76 -8.61 27.34 14.48
C GLY A 76 -8.35 25.95 13.89
N THR A 77 -8.90 24.89 14.49
CA THR A 77 -8.77 23.53 13.92
C THR A 77 -9.61 23.41 12.65
N GLN A 78 -8.95 23.15 11.53
CA GLN A 78 -9.56 23.04 10.22
C GLN A 78 -9.89 21.58 9.86
N TYR A 79 -9.04 20.65 10.31
CA TYR A 79 -9.20 19.23 10.02
C TYR A 79 -8.50 18.35 11.06
N ILE A 80 -9.08 17.20 11.37
CA ILE A 80 -8.48 16.14 12.18
C ILE A 80 -8.57 14.83 11.39
N GLY A 81 -7.42 14.18 11.19
CA GLY A 81 -7.32 12.93 10.45
C GLY A 81 -6.30 11.97 11.06
N TYR A 82 -6.21 10.77 10.49
CA TYR A 82 -5.16 9.81 10.84
C TYR A 82 -4.51 9.26 9.57
N SER A 83 -3.26 8.85 9.67
CA SER A 83 -2.52 8.29 8.53
C SER A 83 -1.40 7.37 8.99
N ARG A 84 -1.06 6.39 8.15
CA ARG A 84 0.16 5.58 8.30
C ARG A 84 1.42 6.33 7.83
N ASN A 85 1.24 7.46 7.15
CA ASN A 85 2.29 8.39 6.79
C ASN A 85 1.74 9.82 6.89
N VAL A 86 1.83 10.39 8.09
CA VAL A 86 1.31 11.72 8.42
C VAL A 86 1.94 12.79 7.53
N LYS A 87 3.24 12.68 7.23
CA LYS A 87 3.95 13.65 6.40
C LYS A 87 3.37 13.77 4.99
N ILE A 88 3.14 12.64 4.32
CA ILE A 88 2.52 12.64 2.98
C ILE A 88 1.13 13.25 3.03
N SER A 89 0.32 12.90 4.03
CA SER A 89 -1.03 13.43 4.16
C SER A 89 -1.04 14.94 4.39
N LEU A 90 -0.20 15.46 5.29
CA LEU A 90 -0.13 16.89 5.56
C LEU A 90 0.41 17.68 4.36
N ASN A 91 1.40 17.15 3.63
CA ASN A 91 1.89 17.77 2.39
C ASN A 91 0.78 17.85 1.33
N GLY A 92 -0.05 16.81 1.22
CA GLY A 92 -1.24 16.82 0.37
C GLY A 92 -2.22 17.94 0.75
N HIS A 93 -2.52 18.06 2.05
CA HIS A 93 -3.41 19.14 2.54
C HIS A 93 -2.85 20.52 2.28
N LEU A 94 -1.53 20.72 2.47
CA LEU A 94 -0.87 21.99 2.17
C LEU A 94 -0.98 22.33 0.68
N ALA A 95 -0.78 21.35 -0.21
CA ALA A 95 -0.88 21.55 -1.65
C ALA A 95 -2.32 21.87 -2.10
N GLU A 96 -3.33 21.27 -1.47
CA GLU A 96 -4.75 21.46 -1.83
C GLU A 96 -5.38 22.70 -1.19
N ASN A 97 -5.06 23.00 0.06
CA ASN A 97 -5.74 24.03 0.86
C ASN A 97 -4.88 25.28 1.13
N GLY A 98 -3.57 25.22 0.83
CA GLY A 98 -2.62 26.31 1.01
C GLY A 98 -2.14 26.51 2.46
N SER A 99 -1.10 27.33 2.60
CA SER A 99 -0.41 27.58 3.89
C SER A 99 -1.25 28.35 4.91
N GLN A 100 -2.28 29.08 4.48
CA GLN A 100 -3.17 29.81 5.39
C GLN A 100 -4.06 28.87 6.22
N LYS A 101 -4.58 27.81 5.58
CA LYS A 101 -5.39 26.77 6.25
C LYS A 101 -4.52 25.70 6.93
N CYS A 102 -3.24 25.60 6.56
CA CYS A 102 -2.28 24.61 7.07
C CYS A 102 -1.07 25.29 7.75
N ALA A 103 -1.31 26.19 8.71
CA ALA A 103 -0.24 26.96 9.35
C ALA A 103 0.40 26.22 10.52
N PHE A 104 -0.40 25.51 11.31
CA PHE A 104 0.06 24.75 12.47
C PHE A 104 -0.45 23.32 12.45
N VAL A 105 0.27 22.44 13.14
CA VAL A 105 -0.08 21.04 13.27
C VAL A 105 0.08 20.56 14.72
N ARG A 106 -0.83 19.68 15.11
CA ARG A 106 -0.76 18.86 16.32
C ARG A 106 -0.72 17.40 15.86
N VAL A 107 0.24 16.61 16.32
CA VAL A 107 0.39 15.22 15.87
C VAL A 107 0.57 14.31 17.08
N GLN A 108 -0.16 13.21 17.15
CA GLN A 108 0.08 12.10 18.06
C GLN A 108 0.64 10.93 17.27
N THR A 109 1.86 10.52 17.59
CA THR A 109 2.54 9.41 16.91
C THR A 109 2.29 8.06 17.59
N PHE A 110 2.38 7.00 16.80
CA PHE A 110 2.20 5.62 17.24
C PHE A 110 3.33 4.74 16.70
N ASN A 111 4.04 4.06 17.61
CA ASN A 111 5.06 3.07 17.23
C ASN A 111 4.43 1.83 16.57
N PHE A 112 3.25 1.43 17.04
CA PHE A 112 2.50 0.29 16.53
C PHE A 112 1.07 0.74 16.17
N PRO A 113 0.87 1.36 14.99
CA PRO A 113 -0.39 2.00 14.64
C PRO A 113 -1.50 0.97 14.41
N LYS A 114 -2.44 0.86 15.36
CA LYS A 114 -3.69 0.14 15.15
C LYS A 114 -4.75 1.09 14.61
N ARG A 115 -5.47 0.65 13.56
CA ARG A 115 -6.48 1.47 12.91
C ARG A 115 -7.54 1.98 13.90
N GLN A 116 -8.08 1.08 14.71
CA GLN A 116 -9.12 1.43 15.68
C GLN A 116 -8.64 2.48 16.68
N GLU A 117 -7.44 2.31 17.26
CA GLU A 117 -6.89 3.26 18.23
C GLU A 117 -6.68 4.66 17.62
N MET A 118 -6.28 4.74 16.34
CA MET A 118 -6.15 6.02 15.64
C MET A 118 -7.51 6.64 15.28
N GLU A 119 -8.51 5.83 14.94
CA GLU A 119 -9.88 6.28 14.68
C GLU A 119 -10.52 6.83 15.96
N ASP A 120 -10.40 6.10 17.07
CA ASP A 120 -10.94 6.48 18.37
C ASP A 120 -10.32 7.79 18.86
N LEU A 121 -8.99 7.96 18.70
CA LEU A 121 -8.32 9.20 19.08
C LEU A 121 -8.70 10.39 18.19
N ARG A 122 -8.87 10.18 16.88
CA ARG A 122 -9.41 11.21 15.97
C ARG A 122 -10.78 11.66 16.45
N ASP A 123 -11.66 10.70 16.76
CA ASP A 123 -13.03 10.99 17.19
C ASP A 123 -13.06 11.68 18.55
N ALA A 124 -12.17 11.31 19.47
CA ALA A 124 -11.98 12.01 20.73
C ALA A 124 -11.56 13.47 20.51
N TRP A 125 -10.58 13.74 19.65
CA TRP A 125 -10.16 15.12 19.35
C TRP A 125 -11.26 15.94 18.67
N ILE A 126 -12.11 15.33 17.85
CA ILE A 126 -13.26 16.02 17.25
C ILE A 126 -14.31 16.34 18.33
N GLN A 127 -14.55 15.43 19.28
CA GLN A 127 -15.50 15.62 20.39
C GLN A 127 -15.01 16.64 21.42
N GLU A 128 -13.70 16.78 21.60
CA GLU A 128 -13.08 17.81 22.44
C GLU A 128 -13.37 19.23 21.94
N LEU A 129 -13.67 19.39 20.65
CA LEU A 129 -13.98 20.68 20.05
C LEU A 129 -15.45 21.03 20.26
N GLU A 130 -15.70 22.30 20.56
CA GLU A 130 -17.07 22.86 20.66
C GLU A 130 -17.83 22.83 19.33
N SER A 131 -17.10 22.68 18.21
CA SER A 131 -17.66 22.62 16.86
C SER A 131 -16.89 21.66 15.97
N ILE A 132 -17.59 21.09 14.97
CA ILE A 132 -16.98 20.18 14.00
C ILE A 132 -16.07 21.00 13.05
N PRO A 133 -14.79 20.64 12.89
CA PRO A 133 -13.90 21.32 11.95
C PRO A 133 -14.47 21.32 10.52
N PRO A 134 -14.30 22.39 9.74
CA PRO A 134 -14.80 22.47 8.37
C PRO A 134 -14.42 21.26 7.51
N GLY A 135 -13.16 20.79 7.61
CA GLY A 135 -12.65 19.63 6.90
C GLY A 135 -13.14 18.27 7.41
N ASN A 136 -13.79 18.21 8.57
CA ASN A 136 -14.48 17.01 9.06
C ASN A 136 -16.00 17.07 8.83
N GLY A 137 -16.50 18.20 8.33
CA GLY A 137 -17.92 18.42 8.02
C GLY A 137 -18.12 18.83 6.55
N ALA A 138 -18.55 20.07 6.33
CA ALA A 138 -18.99 20.56 5.03
C ALA A 138 -17.89 20.53 3.94
N GLU A 139 -16.63 20.79 4.32
CA GLU A 139 -15.49 20.77 3.40
C GLU A 139 -14.85 19.38 3.33
N GLY A 140 -15.43 18.33 3.92
CA GLY A 140 -14.78 17.03 4.08
C GLY A 140 -14.27 16.38 2.78
N LYS A 141 -14.90 16.66 1.63
CA LYS A 141 -14.41 16.17 0.34
C LYS A 141 -13.07 16.78 -0.09
N MET A 142 -12.72 17.97 0.39
CA MET A 142 -11.45 18.66 0.11
C MET A 142 -10.31 18.14 1.01
N TRP A 143 -10.63 17.49 2.13
CA TRP A 143 -9.65 17.04 3.12
C TRP A 143 -9.52 15.52 3.17
N ALA A 144 -10.58 14.77 2.85
CA ALA A 144 -10.60 13.31 2.90
C ALA A 144 -10.08 12.62 1.63
N GLY A 145 -9.17 13.26 0.90
CA GLY A 145 -8.45 12.61 -0.21
C GLY A 145 -7.65 11.41 0.32
N THR A 146 -7.72 10.28 -0.39
CA THR A 146 -6.89 9.11 -0.02
C THR A 146 -5.41 9.45 -0.14
N VAL A 147 -4.55 8.83 0.67
CA VAL A 147 -3.09 8.98 0.56
C VAL A 147 -2.59 8.69 -0.86
N ALA A 148 -3.25 7.78 -1.59
CA ALA A 148 -2.98 7.51 -2.99
C ALA A 148 -3.30 8.71 -3.91
N GLN A 149 -4.44 9.37 -3.70
CA GLN A 149 -4.80 10.59 -4.44
C GLN A 149 -3.90 11.77 -4.08
N ALA A 150 -3.50 11.91 -2.81
CA ALA A 150 -2.54 12.91 -2.38
C ALA A 150 -1.14 12.66 -2.97
N ALA A 151 -0.68 11.41 -3.01
CA ALA A 151 0.58 11.04 -3.63
C ALA A 151 0.57 11.23 -5.15
N GLU A 152 -0.52 10.87 -5.84
CA GLU A 152 -0.66 11.06 -7.28
C GLU A 152 -0.67 12.54 -7.68
N LYS A 153 -1.20 13.42 -6.82
CA LYS A 153 -1.20 14.88 -7.04
C LYS A 153 0.10 15.57 -6.63
N ALA A 154 0.84 15.01 -5.67
CA ALA A 154 2.11 15.57 -5.19
C ALA A 154 3.34 15.15 -6.03
N MET A 155 3.17 14.20 -6.97
CA MET A 155 4.25 13.75 -7.85
C MET A 155 4.53 14.75 -8.96
N SER A 156 5.82 15.02 -9.21
CA SER A 156 6.30 15.69 -10.42
C SER A 156 5.99 14.84 -11.66
N ASP A 157 5.81 15.46 -12.84
CA ASP A 157 5.52 14.75 -14.10
C ASP A 157 6.50 13.58 -14.38
N ALA A 158 7.76 13.72 -13.95
CA ALA A 158 8.78 12.68 -14.08
C ALA A 158 8.52 11.45 -13.19
N GLU A 159 8.01 11.64 -11.98
CA GLU A 159 7.68 10.56 -11.04
C GLU A 159 6.38 9.85 -11.45
N ARG A 160 5.43 10.62 -12.03
CA ARG A 160 4.20 10.10 -12.61
C ARG A 160 4.48 9.13 -13.76
N HIS A 161 5.39 9.50 -14.66
CA HIS A 161 5.84 8.63 -15.76
C HIS A 161 6.46 7.33 -15.24
N ALA A 162 7.30 7.39 -14.20
CA ALA A 162 7.91 6.18 -13.62
C ALA A 162 6.88 5.26 -12.94
N TYR A 163 5.85 5.84 -12.31
CA TYR A 163 4.75 5.08 -11.71
C TYR A 163 3.86 4.42 -12.78
N GLU A 164 3.52 5.14 -13.86
CA GLU A 164 2.77 4.60 -14.99
C GLU A 164 3.56 3.50 -15.71
N GLU A 165 4.86 3.67 -15.89
CA GLU A 165 5.72 2.67 -16.53
C GLU A 165 5.82 1.40 -15.67
N LYS A 166 5.93 1.53 -14.34
CA LYS A 166 5.87 0.37 -13.42
C LYS A 166 4.51 -0.32 -13.42
N LYS A 167 3.42 0.44 -13.44
CA LYS A 167 2.06 -0.09 -13.54
C LYS A 167 1.81 -0.81 -14.87
N LEU A 168 2.31 -0.24 -15.97
CA LEU A 168 2.24 -0.83 -17.30
C LEU A 168 3.08 -2.11 -17.39
N LYS A 169 4.31 -2.11 -16.84
CA LYS A 169 5.16 -3.30 -16.74
C LYS A 169 4.52 -4.39 -15.90
N LEU A 170 3.90 -4.05 -14.77
CA LEU A 170 3.18 -5.00 -13.93
C LEU A 170 1.96 -5.59 -14.66
N ARG A 171 1.18 -4.74 -15.35
CA ARG A 171 0.03 -5.17 -16.17
C ARG A 171 0.46 -6.07 -17.34
N LYS A 172 1.62 -5.78 -17.94
CA LYS A 172 2.23 -6.60 -19.00
C LYS A 172 2.76 -7.93 -18.45
N ALA A 173 3.32 -7.94 -17.23
CA ALA A 173 3.81 -9.14 -16.57
C ALA A 173 2.67 -10.05 -16.07
N MET A 174 1.47 -9.51 -15.84
CA MET A 174 0.28 -10.27 -15.45
C MET A 174 -0.40 -11.00 -16.62
N ALA A 175 0.13 -10.92 -17.85
CA ALA A 175 -0.34 -11.66 -19.01
C ALA A 175 -1.87 -11.72 -19.11
N ASP A 176 -2.50 -10.55 -19.28
CA ASP A 176 -3.89 -10.49 -19.72
C ASP A 176 -3.96 -11.17 -21.10
N THR A 177 -4.37 -12.44 -21.10
CA THR A 177 -4.42 -13.36 -22.25
C THR A 177 -5.35 -12.86 -23.35
N THR A 178 -6.09 -11.79 -23.08
CA THR A 178 -6.93 -11.08 -24.05
C THR A 178 -6.13 -10.26 -25.07
N MET A 179 -4.86 -9.92 -24.83
CA MET A 179 -4.05 -9.07 -25.74
C MET A 179 -2.95 -9.81 -26.53
N GLN A 180 -2.66 -11.08 -26.25
CA GLN A 180 -1.86 -11.91 -27.18
C GLN A 180 -2.63 -12.19 -28.49
N LYS A 181 -3.94 -11.94 -28.51
CA LYS A 181 -4.83 -12.24 -29.64
C LYS A 181 -4.84 -11.18 -30.75
N GLU A 182 -4.21 -10.01 -30.53
CA GLU A 182 -4.26 -8.89 -31.50
C GLU A 182 -2.91 -8.58 -32.15
N SER A 183 -1.79 -9.15 -31.69
CA SER A 183 -0.46 -8.78 -32.20
C SER A 183 0.32 -9.90 -32.91
N GLU A 184 -0.20 -11.12 -32.98
CA GLU A 184 0.41 -12.19 -33.78
C GLU A 184 -0.62 -12.71 -34.77
N GLY A 185 -0.26 -12.68 -36.05
CA GLY A 185 -1.13 -13.08 -37.14
C GLY A 185 -1.75 -14.45 -36.87
N MET A 186 -3.07 -14.47 -36.88
CA MET A 186 -3.93 -15.62 -36.63
C MET A 186 -3.47 -16.84 -37.44
N ASP A 187 -2.72 -17.75 -36.83
CA ASP A 187 -2.50 -19.07 -37.42
C ASP A 187 -3.82 -19.83 -37.25
N THR A 188 -4.58 -19.98 -38.34
CA THR A 188 -5.93 -20.55 -38.36
C THR A 188 -5.97 -21.95 -37.72
N SER A 189 -4.83 -22.65 -37.73
CA SER A 189 -4.62 -23.95 -37.09
C SER A 189 -4.83 -23.91 -35.57
N GLU A 190 -4.41 -22.83 -34.91
CA GLU A 190 -4.41 -22.77 -33.44
C GLU A 190 -5.78 -22.38 -32.88
N LEU A 191 -6.54 -21.56 -33.62
CA LEU A 191 -7.94 -21.29 -33.34
C LEU A 191 -8.82 -22.53 -33.51
N GLU A 192 -8.61 -23.31 -34.57
CA GLU A 192 -9.35 -24.56 -34.80
C GLU A 192 -9.05 -25.58 -33.70
N ARG A 193 -7.79 -25.63 -33.24
CA ARG A 193 -7.38 -26.49 -32.12
C ARG A 193 -8.04 -26.06 -30.81
N GLN A 194 -8.11 -24.76 -30.52
CA GLN A 194 -8.82 -24.26 -29.33
C GLN A 194 -10.32 -24.55 -29.39
N HIS A 195 -10.98 -24.29 -30.51
CA HIS A 195 -12.41 -24.57 -30.68
C HIS A 195 -12.72 -26.07 -30.52
N LYS A 196 -11.82 -26.94 -31.01
CA LYS A 196 -11.95 -28.40 -30.86
C LYS A 196 -11.77 -28.85 -29.41
N LEU A 197 -10.89 -28.19 -28.65
CA LEU A 197 -10.69 -28.45 -27.21
C LEU A 197 -11.88 -27.95 -26.38
N GLU A 198 -12.38 -26.75 -26.67
CA GLU A 198 -13.56 -26.20 -26.00
C GLU A 198 -14.81 -27.04 -26.26
N ALA A 199 -14.99 -27.52 -27.50
CA ALA A 199 -16.07 -28.45 -27.84
C ALA A 199 -15.93 -29.79 -27.12
N ALA A 200 -14.71 -30.34 -26.98
CA ALA A 200 -14.48 -31.59 -26.25
C ALA A 200 -14.76 -31.45 -24.75
N VAL A 201 -14.44 -30.30 -24.15
CA VAL A 201 -14.75 -29.98 -22.75
C VAL A 201 -16.26 -29.81 -22.54
N ALA A 202 -16.95 -29.14 -23.45
CA ALA A 202 -18.38 -28.88 -23.33
C ALA A 202 -19.24 -30.14 -23.55
N ASN A 203 -18.80 -31.06 -24.41
CA ASN A 203 -19.53 -32.28 -24.76
C ASN A 203 -18.97 -33.56 -24.10
N ASP A 204 -17.95 -33.44 -23.24
CA ASP A 204 -17.24 -34.55 -22.57
C ASP A 204 -16.73 -35.66 -23.52
N ASP A 205 -16.53 -35.33 -24.80
CA ASP A 205 -16.07 -36.25 -25.85
C ASP A 205 -14.59 -36.05 -26.16
N TRP A 206 -13.76 -36.58 -25.26
CA TRP A 206 -12.29 -36.49 -25.33
C TRP A 206 -11.68 -37.48 -26.33
N SER A 207 -12.47 -38.42 -26.86
CA SER A 207 -12.05 -39.51 -27.74
C SER A 207 -11.34 -39.00 -29.01
N ALA A 208 -11.87 -37.92 -29.59
CA ALA A 208 -11.40 -37.37 -30.86
C ALA A 208 -10.07 -36.61 -30.74
N VAL A 209 -9.75 -36.07 -29.56
CA VAL A 209 -8.50 -35.33 -29.30
C VAL A 209 -7.34 -36.32 -29.09
N ILE A 210 -7.60 -37.42 -28.37
CA ILE A 210 -6.60 -38.46 -28.11
C ILE A 210 -6.23 -39.24 -29.38
N ASN A 211 -7.22 -39.54 -30.25
CA ASN A 211 -6.95 -40.21 -31.52
C ASN A 211 -6.11 -39.37 -32.48
N ALA A 212 -6.26 -38.04 -32.46
CA ALA A 212 -5.44 -37.14 -33.28
C ALA A 212 -3.96 -37.15 -32.84
N GLN A 213 -3.69 -37.09 -31.53
CA GLN A 213 -2.32 -37.16 -30.99
C GLN A 213 -1.63 -38.51 -31.23
N THR A 214 -2.40 -39.60 -31.25
CA THR A 214 -1.87 -40.95 -31.46
C THR A 214 -1.48 -41.21 -32.92
N GLN A 215 -2.04 -40.46 -33.88
CA GLN A 215 -1.69 -40.56 -35.31
C GLN A 215 -0.45 -39.73 -35.68
N GLU A 216 -0.17 -38.64 -34.97
CA GLU A 216 1.03 -37.79 -35.20
C GLU A 216 2.32 -38.39 -34.63
N THR A 217 2.21 -39.40 -33.76
CA THR A 217 3.35 -40.03 -33.07
C THR A 217 3.78 -41.37 -33.67
N LYS A 218 3.28 -41.73 -34.86
CA LYS A 218 3.58 -42.98 -35.56
C LYS A 218 4.35 -42.78 -36.87
#